data_AF-A0A817MNN4-F1
#
_entry.id   AF-A0A817MNN4-F1
#
_cell.length_a   1.000
_cell.length_b   1.000
_cell.length_c   1.000
_cell.angle_alpha   90.00
_cell.angle_beta   90.00
_cell.angle_gamma   90.00
#
_symmetry.space_group_name_H-M   'P 1'
#
loop_
_entity.id
_entity.type
_entity.pdbx_description
1 polymer ?
#
loop_
_entity_poly.entity_id
_entity_poly.type
_entity_poly.pdbx_seq_one_letter_code
_entity_poly.pdbx_strand_id
1 'polypeptide(L)'
;MAKEFFRLSLNEKLLYSLNTTLYQGYLRIGHENLDSANSKLTDGKEAFKIRQSDVINKYMLPSIFSYEENFKIIEQFFRQRYDLCTRLFEYLAETFQIDRDYFTSKHK
;
A
#
# COMPACT_ATOMS: atom_id res chain seq x y z
N MET A 1 11.28 9.91 5.14
CA MET A 1 10.09 10.07 4.28
C MET A 1 8.73 9.89 4.99
N ALA A 2 8.27 8.69 5.38
CA ALA A 2 6.89 8.51 5.87
C ALA A 2 6.60 9.30 7.17
N LYS A 3 7.53 9.27 8.12
CA LYS A 3 7.44 10.06 9.36
C LYS A 3 7.33 11.56 9.07
N GLU A 4 8.00 12.06 8.04
CA GLU A 4 7.95 13.47 7.65
C GLU A 4 6.60 13.83 7.03
N PHE A 5 6.07 12.96 6.15
CA PHE A 5 4.72 13.15 5.60
C PHE A 5 3.65 13.22 6.70
N PHE A 6 3.67 12.31 7.67
CA PHE A 6 2.64 12.29 8.73
C PHE A 6 2.78 13.42 9.75
N ARG A 7 3.93 14.10 9.80
CA ARG A 7 4.14 15.34 10.59
C ARG A 7 3.55 16.59 9.94
N LEU A 8 3.21 16.55 8.65
CA LEU A 8 2.53 17.67 7.98
C LEU A 8 1.19 17.97 8.65
N SER A 9 0.72 19.22 8.49
CA SER A 9 -0.59 19.61 8.97
C SER A 9 -1.69 18.82 8.26
N LEU A 10 -2.86 18.71 8.90
CA LEU A 10 -4.00 18.02 8.29
C LEU A 10 -4.36 18.61 6.91
N ASN A 11 -4.32 19.94 6.77
CA ASN A 11 -4.64 20.62 5.51
C ASN A 11 -3.68 20.22 4.39
N GLU A 12 -2.38 20.12 4.67
CA GLU A 12 -1.38 19.66 3.71
C GLU A 12 -1.60 18.19 3.32
N LYS A 13 -1.90 17.32 4.29
CA LYS A 13 -2.19 15.89 4.02
C LYS A 13 -3.46 15.71 3.18
N LEU A 14 -4.48 16.53 3.39
CA LEU A 14 -5.74 16.49 2.65
C LEU A 14 -5.60 16.86 1.17
N LEU A 15 -4.55 17.59 0.76
CA LEU A 15 -4.23 17.82 -0.66
C LEU A 15 -3.97 16.51 -1.42
N TYR A 16 -3.59 15.46 -0.68
CA TYR A 16 -3.32 14.14 -1.22
C TYR A 16 -4.41 13.13 -0.85
N SER A 17 -5.64 13.57 -0.57
CA SER A 17 -6.75 12.69 -0.20
C SER A 17 -6.94 11.54 -1.20
N LEU A 18 -7.44 10.40 -0.69
CA LEU A 18 -7.69 9.20 -1.49
C LEU A 18 -8.44 9.51 -2.80
N ASN A 19 -7.79 9.22 -3.92
CA ASN A 19 -8.45 9.08 -5.21
C ASN A 19 -9.11 7.70 -5.24
N THR A 20 -10.43 7.64 -5.23
CA THR A 20 -11.20 6.38 -5.20
C THR A 20 -11.11 5.58 -6.51
N THR A 21 -10.86 6.24 -7.64
CA THR A 21 -10.65 5.57 -8.93
C THR A 21 -9.31 4.84 -8.96
N LEU A 22 -8.25 5.47 -8.43
CA LEU A 22 -6.90 4.92 -8.40
C LEU A 22 -6.59 4.15 -7.11
N TYR A 23 -7.48 4.20 -6.11
CA TYR A 23 -7.29 3.66 -4.75
C TYR A 23 -5.94 4.06 -4.11
N GLN A 24 -5.52 5.30 -4.35
CA GLN A 24 -4.24 5.86 -3.90
C GLN A 24 -4.44 7.21 -3.23
N GLY A 25 -3.68 7.46 -2.16
CA GLY A 25 -3.69 8.73 -1.43
C GLY A 25 -3.85 8.57 0.08
N TYR A 26 -3.98 9.71 0.74
CA TYR A 26 -4.10 9.87 2.17
C TYR A 26 -5.49 9.48 2.69
N LEU A 27 -5.48 8.81 3.84
CA LEU A 27 -6.63 8.42 4.64
C LEU A 27 -6.47 9.00 6.03
N ARG A 28 -7.45 9.80 6.43
CA ARG A 28 -7.52 10.35 7.79
C ARG A 28 -7.83 9.25 8.82
N ILE A 29 -7.56 9.56 10.08
CA ILE A 29 -8.00 8.76 11.21
C ILE A 29 -9.51 8.54 11.15
N GLY A 30 -9.92 7.30 11.38
CA GLY A 30 -11.32 6.86 11.37
C GLY A 30 -11.97 6.81 9.99
N HIS A 31 -11.18 6.83 8.91
CA HIS A 31 -11.71 6.61 7.56
C HIS A 31 -12.09 5.14 7.32
N GLU A 32 -11.39 4.18 7.93
CA GLU A 32 -11.67 2.75 7.79
C GLU A 32 -12.48 2.25 8.99
N ASN A 33 -13.50 1.43 8.71
CA ASN A 33 -14.23 0.69 9.74
C ASN A 33 -13.55 -0.68 9.91
N LEU A 34 -13.03 -0.94 11.11
CA LEU A 34 -12.37 -2.22 11.42
C LEU A 34 -13.36 -3.37 11.54
N ASP A 35 -14.63 -3.06 11.81
CA ASP A 35 -15.69 -4.05 12.00
C ASP A 35 -17.00 -3.53 11.38
N SER A 36 -17.44 -4.13 10.28
CA SER A 36 -18.69 -3.75 9.61
C SER A 36 -19.93 -4.15 10.41
N ALA A 37 -19.79 -5.06 11.39
CA ALA A 37 -20.87 -5.57 12.22
C ALA A 37 -21.06 -4.80 13.55
N ASN A 38 -20.02 -4.13 14.07
CA ASN A 38 -20.04 -3.40 15.36
C ASN A 38 -19.37 -2.02 15.24
N SER A 39 -20.02 -1.12 14.49
CA SER A 39 -19.46 0.10 13.90
C SER A 39 -19.19 1.30 14.84
N LYS A 40 -19.05 1.11 16.15
CA LYS A 40 -18.76 2.25 17.06
C LYS A 40 -17.28 2.60 17.18
N LEU A 41 -16.38 1.71 16.76
CA LEU A 41 -14.94 1.91 16.82
C LEU A 41 -14.39 2.18 15.43
N THR A 42 -14.03 3.45 15.19
CA THR A 42 -13.31 3.86 13.98
C THR A 42 -11.83 3.54 14.11
N ASP A 43 -11.16 3.23 13.00
CA ASP A 43 -9.72 2.94 13.02
C ASP A 43 -8.91 4.14 13.56
N GLY A 44 -8.07 3.89 14.58
CA GLY A 44 -7.25 4.91 15.25
C GLY A 44 -6.00 5.33 14.46
N LYS A 45 -5.85 4.88 13.21
CA LYS A 45 -4.69 5.17 12.36
C LYS A 45 -5.03 6.08 11.20
N GLU A 46 -4.06 6.91 10.81
CA GLU A 46 -4.02 7.50 9.48
C GLU A 46 -3.14 6.64 8.55
N ALA A 47 -3.35 6.75 7.24
CA ALA A 47 -2.58 5.98 6.27
C ALA A 47 -2.35 6.77 4.98
N PHE A 48 -1.34 6.34 4.22
CA PHE A 48 -1.15 6.77 2.83
C PHE A 48 -1.08 5.51 1.97
N LYS A 49 -2.07 5.31 1.10
CA LYS A 49 -2.14 4.17 0.19
C LYS A 49 -1.36 4.48 -1.08
N ILE A 50 -0.41 3.62 -1.42
CA ILE A 50 0.29 3.63 -2.70
C ILE A 50 -0.15 2.37 -3.44
N ARG A 51 -0.81 2.54 -4.58
CA ARG A 51 -1.19 1.40 -5.43
C ARG A 51 0.03 1.01 -6.26
N GLN A 52 0.40 -0.27 -6.20
CA GLN A 52 1.35 -0.83 -7.13
C GLN A 52 0.62 -1.06 -8.46
N SER A 53 0.99 -0.30 -9.48
CA SER A 53 0.70 -0.56 -10.89
C SER A 53 2.02 -0.84 -11.62
N ASP A 54 1.94 -1.31 -12.86
CA ASP A 54 3.11 -1.60 -13.71
C ASP A 54 4.12 -0.45 -13.76
N VAL A 55 3.62 0.78 -13.63
CA VAL A 55 4.42 1.98 -13.35
C VAL A 55 3.77 2.74 -12.21
N ILE A 56 4.47 2.92 -11.09
CA ILE A 56 4.02 3.86 -10.05
C ILE A 56 4.29 5.27 -10.60
N ASN A 57 3.23 6.06 -10.78
CA ASN A 57 3.40 7.44 -11.21
C ASN A 57 3.95 8.28 -10.05
N LYS A 58 5.28 8.48 -10.01
CA LYS A 58 5.95 9.27 -8.97
C LYS A 58 5.41 10.69 -8.82
N TYR A 59 4.84 11.27 -9.89
CA TYR A 59 4.29 12.62 -9.87
C TYR A 59 2.90 12.71 -9.20
N MET A 60 2.26 11.58 -8.92
CA MET A 60 1.00 11.51 -8.16
C MET A 60 1.22 11.30 -6.66
N LEU A 61 2.48 11.26 -6.22
CA LEU A 61 2.85 11.12 -4.81
C LEU A 61 3.19 12.49 -4.20
N PRO A 62 2.99 12.68 -2.89
CA PRO A 62 3.60 13.76 -2.13
C PRO A 62 5.07 13.95 -2.49
N SER A 63 5.53 15.21 -2.54
CA SER A 63 6.89 15.55 -2.96
C SER A 63 7.96 14.78 -2.17
N ILE A 64 7.70 14.54 -0.88
CA ILE A 64 8.58 13.75 -0.02
C ILE A 64 8.77 12.30 -0.48
N PHE A 65 7.79 11.70 -1.15
CA PHE A 65 7.87 10.36 -1.72
C PHE A 65 8.37 10.38 -3.17
N SER A 66 8.17 11.48 -3.91
CA SER A 66 8.56 11.59 -5.32
C SER A 66 10.04 11.90 -5.53
N TYR A 67 10.78 12.33 -4.49
CA TYR A 67 12.23 12.48 -4.56
C TYR A 67 12.88 11.16 -4.98
N GLU A 68 13.82 11.23 -5.92
CA GLU A 68 14.37 10.07 -6.61
C GLU A 68 14.88 8.98 -5.65
N GLU A 69 15.58 9.34 -4.58
CA GLU A 69 16.09 8.40 -3.57
C GLU A 69 14.96 7.72 -2.79
N ASN A 70 13.95 8.50 -2.37
CA ASN A 70 12.78 7.98 -1.64
C ASN A 70 11.91 7.11 -2.53
N PHE A 71 11.74 7.50 -3.79
CA PHE A 71 10.98 6.74 -4.77
C PHE A 71 11.63 5.38 -5.04
N LYS A 72 12.96 5.32 -5.20
CA LYS A 72 13.70 4.06 -5.33
C LYS A 72 13.51 3.13 -4.13
N ILE A 73 13.44 3.67 -2.92
CA ILE A 73 13.14 2.87 -1.72
C ILE A 73 11.73 2.27 -1.80
N ILE A 74 10.75 3.04 -2.25
CA ILE A 74 9.36 2.58 -2.44
C ILE A 74 9.31 1.46 -3.49
N GLU A 75 9.93 1.65 -4.64
CA GLU A 75 9.99 0.62 -5.71
C GLU A 75 10.70 -0.65 -5.24
N GLN A 76 11.83 -0.50 -4.53
CA GLN A 76 12.57 -1.63 -3.97
C GLN A 76 11.73 -2.39 -2.95
N PHE A 77 11.02 -1.70 -2.07
CA PHE A 77 10.11 -2.31 -1.11
C PHE A 77 9.01 -3.12 -1.83
N PHE A 78 8.40 -2.57 -2.87
CA PHE A 78 7.37 -3.26 -3.64
C PHE A 78 7.89 -4.53 -4.30
N ARG A 79 9.08 -4.49 -4.92
CA ARG A 79 9.71 -5.66 -5.52
C ARG A 79 10.03 -6.73 -4.48
N GLN A 80 10.71 -6.35 -3.39
CA GLN A 80 11.08 -7.30 -2.33
C GLN A 80 9.86 -7.94 -1.66
N ARG A 81 8.79 -7.15 -1.45
CA ARG A 81 7.52 -7.65 -0.93
C ARG A 81 6.90 -8.66 -1.89
N TYR A 82 6.85 -8.35 -3.19
CA TYR A 82 6.32 -9.26 -4.20
C TYR A 82 7.11 -10.59 -4.20
N ASP A 83 8.44 -10.52 -4.26
CA ASP A 83 9.31 -11.70 -4.25
C ASP A 83 9.15 -12.56 -2.98
N LEU A 84 8.93 -11.92 -1.82
CA LEU A 84 8.66 -12.62 -0.57
C LEU A 84 7.29 -13.31 -0.61
N CYS A 85 6.23 -12.58 -0.96
CA CYS A 85 4.88 -13.13 -1.04
C CYS A 85 4.79 -14.29 -2.03
N THR A 86 5.43 -14.17 -3.20
CA THR A 86 5.51 -15.24 -4.21
C THR A 86 6.10 -16.50 -3.60
N ARG A 87 7.24 -16.42 -2.90
CA ARG A 87 7.84 -17.58 -2.23
C ARG A 87 6.95 -18.17 -1.14
N LEU A 88 6.29 -17.33 -0.35
CA LEU A 88 5.34 -17.80 0.67
C LEU A 88 4.17 -18.57 0.05
N PHE A 89 3.65 -18.08 -1.07
CA PHE A 89 2.57 -18.76 -1.78
C PHE A 89 3.02 -20.08 -2.41
N GLU A 90 4.24 -20.15 -2.96
CA GLU A 90 4.80 -21.40 -3.47
C GLU A 90 4.95 -22.45 -2.35
N TYR A 91 5.47 -22.07 -1.18
CA TYR A 91 5.56 -22.99 -0.03
C TYR A 91 4.19 -23.41 0.50
N LEU A 92 3.19 -22.52 0.45
CA LEU A 92 1.82 -22.85 0.82
C LEU A 92 1.22 -23.88 -0.16
N ALA A 93 1.46 -23.71 -1.46
CA ALA A 93 1.03 -24.67 -2.47
C ALA A 93 1.68 -26.05 -2.27
N GLU A 94 2.99 -26.10 -1.99
CA GLU A 94 3.69 -27.34 -1.67
C GLU A 94 3.09 -28.03 -0.43
N THR A 95 2.73 -27.27 0.60
CA THR A 95 2.08 -27.79 1.82
C THR A 95 0.72 -28.42 1.52
N PHE A 96 -0.02 -27.86 0.57
CA PHE A 96 -1.31 -28.38 0.13
C PHE A 96 -1.22 -29.48 -0.93
N GLN A 97 0.00 -29.85 -1.35
CA GLN A 97 0.24 -30.85 -2.40
C GLN A 97 -0.47 -30.49 -3.72
N ILE A 98 -0.51 -29.20 -4.04
CA ILE A 98 -0.99 -28.68 -5.32
C ILE A 98 0.19 -28.09 -6.11
N ASP A 99 -0.05 -27.72 -7.37
CA ASP A 99 0.98 -27.13 -8.23
C ASP A 99 1.62 -25.91 -7.56
N ARG A 100 2.97 -25.86 -7.56
CA ARG A 100 3.74 -24.82 -6.87
C ARG A 100 3.33 -23.40 -7.27
N ASP A 101 2.98 -23.20 -8.53
CA ASP A 101 2.57 -21.90 -9.06
C ASP A 101 1.04 -21.68 -9.02
N TYR A 102 0.28 -22.54 -8.34
CA TYR A 102 -1.19 -22.46 -8.28
C TYR A 102 -1.69 -21.08 -7.84
N PHE A 103 -1.06 -20.49 -6.81
CA PHE A 103 -1.42 -19.17 -6.32
C PHE A 103 -0.76 -18.04 -7.12
N THR A 104 0.47 -18.21 -7.61
CA THR A 104 1.26 -17.15 -8.24
C THR A 104 0.95 -16.96 -9.72
N SER A 105 0.48 -18.01 -10.40
CA SER A 105 0.05 -17.97 -11.81
C SER A 105 -1.12 -17.02 -12.05
N LYS A 106 -1.92 -16.72 -11.02
CA LYS A 106 -3.05 -15.76 -11.07
C LYS A 106 -2.66 -14.31 -10.80
N HIS A 107 -1.39 -14.06 -10.49
CA HIS A 107 -0.86 -12.73 -10.13
C HIS A 107 0.24 -12.26 -11.09
N LYS A 108 0.30 -12.86 -12.29
CA LYS A 108 1.23 -12.49 -13.37
C LYS A 108 0.81 -11.19 -14.06
#